data_AF-A0A7W1RAD1-F1
#
_entry.id   AF-A0A7W1RAD1-F1
#
_cell.length_a   1.000
_cell.length_b   1.000
_cell.length_c   1.000
_cell.angle_alpha   90.00
_cell.angle_beta   90.00
_cell.angle_gamma   90.00
#
_symmetry.space_group_name_H-M   'P 1'
#
loop_
_entity.id
_entity.type
_entity.pdbx_description
1 polymer ?
#
loop_
_entity_poly.entity_id
_entity_poly.type
_entity_poly.pdbx_seq_one_letter_code
_entity_poly.pdbx_strand_id
1 'polypeptide(L)'
;MTSRERFGAYGAWAAVCFFWGTTYLAISVGLESFQPMLFAGLRFLVAGGLLFFVMSRQRNARLPVGREWLDLGVVGLALLGVGNGAVVWAEQWVPSGMAALLVATSPFWAAALERLQKDGEQI
;
A
#
# COMPACT_ATOMS: atom_id res chain seq x y z
N MET A 1 12.72 6.46 24.38
CA MET A 1 12.22 7.38 23.33
C MET A 1 12.44 8.83 23.77
N THR A 2 13.30 9.55 23.05
CA THR A 2 13.58 10.98 23.30
C THR A 2 12.39 11.85 22.83
N SER A 3 12.19 13.05 23.38
CA SER A 3 11.07 13.94 22.96
C SER A 3 11.06 14.25 21.46
N ARG A 4 12.23 14.22 20.82
CA ARG A 4 12.42 14.46 19.38
C ARG A 4 11.90 13.29 18.53
N GLU A 5 12.10 12.05 18.99
CA GLU A 5 11.56 10.84 18.35
C GLU A 5 10.04 10.78 18.44
N ARG A 6 9.46 11.16 19.59
CA ARG A 6 7.99 11.20 19.76
C ARG A 6 7.36 12.19 18.79
N PHE A 7 7.94 13.38 18.63
CA PHE A 7 7.45 14.36 17.67
C PHE A 7 7.54 13.86 16.22
N GLY A 8 8.63 13.18 15.88
CA GLY A 8 8.77 12.52 14.58
C GLY A 8 7.71 11.43 14.35
N ALA A 9 7.41 10.61 15.37
CA ALA A 9 6.40 9.57 15.30
C ALA A 9 4.99 10.14 15.08
N TYR A 10 4.61 11.19 15.82
CA TYR A 10 3.32 11.87 15.62
C TYR A 10 3.22 12.55 14.26
N GLY A 11 4.31 13.15 13.78
CA GLY A 11 4.37 13.73 12.44
C GLY A 11 4.20 12.67 11.34
N ALA A 12 4.86 11.53 11.47
CA ALA A 12 4.70 10.40 10.55
C ALA A 12 3.26 9.84 10.58
N TRP A 13 2.67 9.70 11.77
CA TRP A 13 1.29 9.26 11.91
C TRP A 13 0.30 10.23 11.24
N ALA A 14 0.44 11.53 11.49
CA ALA A 14 -0.40 12.54 10.86
C ALA A 14 -0.25 12.54 9.33
N ALA A 15 0.97 12.38 8.82
CA ALA A 15 1.22 12.27 7.39
C ALA A 15 0.53 11.04 6.79
N VAL A 16 0.64 9.87 7.44
CA VAL A 16 -0.05 8.65 7.00
C VAL A 16 -1.56 8.87 6.98
N CYS A 17 -2.15 9.40 8.06
CA CYS A 17 -3.58 9.69 8.10
C CYS A 17 -4.03 10.63 6.97
N PHE A 18 -3.24 11.66 6.69
CA PHE A 18 -3.55 12.62 5.63
C PHE A 18 -3.43 12.01 4.22
N PHE A 19 -2.30 11.37 3.91
CA PHE A 19 -2.06 10.81 2.58
C PHE A 19 -2.96 9.60 2.30
N TRP A 20 -3.17 8.72 3.28
CA TRP A 20 -4.04 7.56 3.09
C TRP A 20 -5.51 7.97 3.03
N GLY A 21 -5.95 8.89 3.88
CA GLY A 21 -7.32 9.41 3.83
C GLY A 21 -7.66 10.05 2.49
N THR A 22 -6.76 10.89 1.97
CA THR A 22 -6.95 11.52 0.65
C THR A 22 -6.82 10.54 -0.50
N THR A 23 -6.10 9.42 -0.35
CA THR A 23 -6.00 8.38 -1.38
C THR A 23 -7.34 7.71 -1.65
N TYR A 24 -8.09 7.32 -0.62
CA TYR A 24 -9.43 6.72 -0.79
C TYR A 24 -10.42 7.70 -1.43
N LEU A 25 -10.34 8.97 -1.04
CA LEU A 25 -11.14 10.02 -1.68
C LEU A 25 -10.76 10.19 -3.17
N ALA A 26 -9.47 10.22 -3.48
CA ALA A 26 -8.98 10.37 -4.84
C ALA A 26 -9.31 9.16 -5.73
N ILE A 27 -9.32 7.95 -5.18
CA ILE A 27 -9.77 6.75 -5.91
C ILE A 27 -11.25 6.88 -6.21
N SER A 28 -12.10 7.14 -5.20
CA SER A 28 -13.54 7.34 -5.41
C SER A 28 -13.86 8.39 -6.48
N VAL A 29 -13.15 9.52 -6.49
CA VAL A 29 -13.31 10.56 -7.53
C VAL A 29 -12.78 10.08 -8.89
N GLY A 30 -11.64 9.38 -8.91
CA GLY A 30 -11.05 8.83 -10.14
C GLY A 30 -11.93 7.77 -10.81
N LEU A 31 -12.69 7.01 -10.03
CA LEU A 31 -13.63 6.00 -10.51
C LEU A 31 -14.84 6.59 -11.25
N GLU A 32 -15.15 7.88 -11.06
CA GLU A 32 -16.19 8.55 -11.85
C GLU A 32 -15.80 8.68 -13.33
N SER A 33 -14.50 8.74 -13.62
CA SER A 33 -13.97 8.99 -14.97
C SER A 33 -13.27 7.78 -15.61
N PHE A 34 -12.78 6.83 -14.81
CA PHE A 34 -11.96 5.71 -15.27
C PHE A 34 -12.45 4.36 -14.77
N GLN A 35 -12.23 3.31 -15.56
CA GLN A 35 -12.45 1.95 -15.09
C GLN A 35 -11.49 1.62 -13.92
N PRO A 36 -11.97 0.95 -12.86
CA PRO A 36 -11.23 0.75 -11.61
C PRO A 36 -9.87 0.11 -11.78
N MET A 37 -9.81 -0.98 -12.55
CA MET A 37 -8.56 -1.72 -12.79
C MET A 37 -7.57 -0.91 -13.63
N LEU A 38 -8.06 -0.11 -14.59
CA LEU A 38 -7.21 0.77 -15.38
C LEU A 38 -6.64 1.91 -14.52
N PHE A 39 -7.46 2.52 -13.67
CA PHE A 39 -7.03 3.58 -12.77
C PHE A 39 -5.96 3.08 -11.78
N ALA A 40 -6.21 1.95 -11.11
CA ALA A 40 -5.24 1.33 -10.20
C ALA A 40 -3.97 0.90 -10.93
N GLY A 41 -4.12 0.24 -12.09
CA GLY A 41 -3.02 -0.24 -12.92
C GLY A 41 -2.10 0.89 -13.38
N LEU A 42 -2.67 1.99 -13.91
CA LEU A 42 -1.91 3.16 -14.31
C LEU A 42 -1.18 3.80 -13.12
N ARG A 43 -1.85 3.94 -11.98
CA ARG A 43 -1.24 4.50 -10.77
C ARG A 43 0.00 3.71 -10.35
N PHE A 44 -0.09 2.39 -10.32
CA PHE A 44 1.03 1.54 -9.92
C PHE A 44 2.10 1.41 -11.01
N LEU A 45 1.75 1.45 -12.30
CA LEU A 45 2.72 1.48 -13.39
C LEU A 45 3.53 2.77 -13.37
N VAL A 46 2.89 3.92 -13.19
CA VAL A 46 3.58 5.21 -13.08
C VAL A 46 4.48 5.23 -11.84
N ALA A 47 3.98 4.82 -10.68
CA ALA A 47 4.77 4.76 -9.45
C ALA A 47 5.96 3.80 -9.58
N GLY A 48 5.74 2.59 -10.10
CA GLY A 48 6.77 1.58 -10.32
C GLY A 48 7.83 2.04 -11.32
N GLY A 49 7.41 2.65 -12.43
CA GLY A 49 8.33 3.21 -13.43
C GLY A 49 9.17 4.35 -12.87
N LEU A 50 8.56 5.24 -12.08
CA LEU A 50 9.27 6.35 -11.45
C LEU A 50 10.28 5.87 -10.41
N LEU A 51 9.90 4.89 -9.58
CA LEU A 51 10.79 4.24 -8.62
C LEU A 51 11.94 3.52 -9.33
N PHE A 52 11.65 2.77 -10.39
CA PHE A 52 12.67 2.10 -11.20
C PHE A 52 13.64 3.10 -11.84
N PHE A 53 13.13 4.24 -12.33
CA PHE A 53 13.94 5.31 -12.90
C PHE A 53 14.84 6.01 -11.86
N VAL A 54 14.32 6.28 -10.66
CA VAL A 54 15.13 6.84 -9.56
C VAL A 54 16.19 5.84 -9.12
N MET A 55 15.82 4.56 -9.02
CA MET A 55 16.72 3.49 -8.60
C MET A 55 17.85 3.27 -9.62
N SER A 56 17.56 3.32 -10.92
CA SER A 56 18.59 3.19 -11.97
C SER A 56 19.62 4.32 -11.96
N ARG A 57 19.29 5.47 -11.35
CA ARG A 57 20.21 6.59 -11.15
C ARG A 57 21.08 6.46 -9.90
N GLN A 58 20.80 5.52 -9.01
CA GLN A 58 21.60 5.30 -7.81
C GLN A 58 22.77 4.36 -8.11
N ARG A 59 24.01 4.80 -7.85
CA ARG A 59 25.23 4.02 -8.17
C ARG A 59 25.35 2.66 -7.48
N ASN A 60 24.61 2.42 -6.40
CA ASN A 60 24.63 1.16 -5.64
C ASN A 60 23.35 0.33 -5.79
N ALA A 61 22.45 0.68 -6.71
CA ALA A 61 21.25 -0.09 -6.93
C ALA A 61 21.58 -1.45 -7.55
N ARG A 62 21.29 -2.54 -6.82
CA ARG A 62 21.27 -3.88 -7.39
C ARG A 62 19.94 -4.10 -8.08
N LEU A 63 19.98 -4.27 -9.40
CA LEU A 63 18.80 -4.72 -10.13
C LEU A 63 18.57 -6.20 -9.80
N PRO A 64 17.30 -6.60 -9.58
CA PRO A 64 16.98 -8.00 -9.34
C PRO A 64 17.44 -8.85 -10.53
N VAL A 65 17.89 -10.07 -10.26
CA VAL A 65 18.42 -10.98 -11.29
C VAL A 65 17.71 -12.32 -11.27
N GLY A 66 17.27 -12.77 -12.45
CA GLY A 66 16.63 -14.08 -12.63
C GLY A 66 15.35 -14.25 -11.80
N ARG A 67 15.38 -15.19 -10.85
CA ARG A 67 14.22 -15.61 -10.05
C ARG A 67 13.70 -14.52 -9.11
N GLU A 68 14.54 -13.56 -8.74
CA GLU A 68 14.14 -12.42 -7.91
C GLU A 68 13.04 -11.58 -8.57
N TRP A 69 13.00 -11.52 -9.91
CA TRP A 69 11.90 -10.85 -10.63
C TRP A 69 10.56 -11.56 -10.46
N LEU A 70 10.58 -12.89 -10.40
CA LEU A 70 9.36 -13.67 -10.16
C LEU A 70 8.90 -13.49 -8.72
N ASP A 71 9.82 -13.56 -7.76
CA ASP A 71 9.49 -13.37 -6.34
C ASP A 71 8.91 -11.95 -6.09
N LEU A 72 9.56 -10.91 -6.64
CA LEU A 72 9.05 -9.54 -6.59
C LEU A 72 7.72 -9.36 -7.34
N GLY A 73 7.56 -10.04 -8.48
CA GLY A 73 6.33 -10.03 -9.25
C GLY A 73 5.17 -10.65 -8.48
N VAL A 74 5.38 -11.78 -7.81
CA VAL A 74 4.39 -12.46 -6.96
C VAL A 74 4.02 -11.58 -5.77
N VAL A 75 5.01 -11.00 -5.09
CA VAL A 75 4.76 -10.09 -3.95
C VAL A 75 4.00 -8.84 -4.41
N GLY A 76 4.40 -8.23 -5.52
CA GLY A 76 3.73 -7.08 -6.10
C GLY A 76 2.30 -7.39 -6.52
N LEU A 77 2.06 -8.55 -7.14
CA LEU A 77 0.73 -9.00 -7.52
C LEU A 77 -0.15 -9.27 -6.29
N ALA A 78 0.38 -9.90 -5.25
CA ALA A 78 -0.38 -10.17 -4.02
C ALA A 78 -0.72 -8.88 -3.26
N LEU A 79 0.25 -7.98 -3.07
CA LEU A 79 0.05 -6.76 -2.28
C LEU A 79 -0.69 -5.65 -3.04
N LEU A 80 -0.25 -5.36 -4.27
CA LEU A 80 -0.78 -4.25 -5.06
C LEU A 80 -1.94 -4.71 -5.94
N GLY A 81 -1.80 -5.86 -6.59
CA GLY A 81 -2.84 -6.43 -7.45
C GLY A 81 -4.06 -6.88 -6.64
N VAL A 82 -3.88 -7.85 -5.74
CA VAL A 82 -4.98 -8.39 -4.95
C VAL A 82 -5.33 -7.44 -3.80
N GLY A 83 -4.36 -7.05 -2.96
CA GLY A 83 -4.62 -6.21 -1.80
C GLY A 83 -5.22 -4.85 -2.17
N ASN A 84 -4.47 -4.02 -2.91
CA ASN A 84 -4.98 -2.69 -3.31
C ASN A 84 -6.07 -2.78 -4.39
N GLY A 85 -5.97 -3.70 -5.36
CA GLY A 85 -6.99 -3.84 -6.39
C GLY A 85 -8.36 -4.25 -5.84
N ALA A 86 -8.41 -5.10 -4.80
CA ALA A 86 -9.67 -5.43 -4.13
C ALA A 86 -10.31 -4.21 -3.45
N VAL A 87 -9.50 -3.31 -2.89
CA VAL A 87 -10.00 -2.05 -2.30
C VAL A 87 -10.59 -1.15 -3.37
N VAL A 88 -9.86 -0.91 -4.46
CA VAL A 88 -10.34 -0.09 -5.59
C VAL A 88 -11.59 -0.70 -6.22
N TRP A 89 -11.68 -2.04 -6.26
CA TRP A 89 -12.88 -2.72 -6.73
C TRP A 89 -14.06 -2.50 -5.78
N ALA A 90 -13.85 -2.64 -4.48
CA ALA A 90 -14.88 -2.47 -3.46
C ALA A 90 -15.40 -1.02 -3.39
N GLU A 91 -14.55 -0.02 -3.65
CA GLU A 91 -14.95 1.40 -3.67
C GLU A 91 -15.97 1.75 -4.76
N GLN A 92 -16.19 0.90 -5.76
CA GLN A 92 -17.32 1.08 -6.70
C GLN A 92 -18.69 0.92 -6.02
N TRP A 93 -18.74 0.20 -4.88
CA TRP A 93 -19.97 -0.17 -4.19
C TRP A 93 -20.03 0.42 -2.78
N VAL A 94 -18.89 0.87 -2.26
CA VAL A 94 -18.72 1.29 -0.87
C VAL A 94 -18.19 2.73 -0.85
N PRO A 95 -18.81 3.64 -0.07
CA PRO A 95 -18.30 5.00 0.08
C PRO A 95 -16.86 5.01 0.62
N SER A 96 -16.03 5.94 0.12
CA SER A 96 -14.61 6.07 0.49
C SER A 96 -14.38 6.19 2.00
N GLY A 97 -15.28 6.85 2.74
CA GLY A 97 -15.21 6.92 4.20
C GLY A 97 -15.38 5.55 4.89
N MET A 98 -16.25 4.69 4.37
CA MET A 98 -16.42 3.33 4.89
C MET A 98 -15.23 2.45 4.50
N ALA A 99 -14.71 2.58 3.28
CA ALA A 99 -13.48 1.90 2.87
C ALA A 99 -12.30 2.27 3.78
N ALA A 100 -12.11 3.56 4.08
CA ALA A 100 -11.07 4.03 4.99
C ALA A 100 -11.22 3.45 6.41
N LEU A 101 -12.45 3.39 6.95
CA LEU A 101 -12.73 2.79 8.25
C LEU A 101 -12.41 1.29 8.27
N LEU A 102 -12.79 0.55 7.22
CA LEU A 102 -12.48 -0.87 7.10
C LEU A 102 -10.98 -1.11 7.04
N VAL A 103 -10.22 -0.32 6.28
CA VAL A 103 -8.75 -0.46 6.24
C VAL A 103 -8.11 -0.03 7.56
N ALA A 104 -8.69 0.93 8.28
CA ALA A 104 -8.24 1.28 9.63
C ALA A 104 -8.40 0.11 10.63
N THR A 105 -9.18 -0.94 10.29
CA THR A 105 -9.24 -2.18 11.08
C THR A 105 -8.12 -3.17 10.77
N SER A 106 -7.27 -2.92 9.78
CA SER A 106 -6.12 -3.77 9.44
C SER A 106 -5.25 -4.23 10.63
N PRO A 107 -4.93 -3.41 11.67
CA PRO A 107 -4.17 -3.91 12.82
C PRO A 107 -4.91 -4.98 13.62
N PHE A 108 -6.25 -4.98 13.64
CA PHE A 108 -7.01 -6.04 14.31
C PHE A 108 -6.87 -7.37 13.57
N TRP A 109 -6.90 -7.34 12.23
CA TRP A 109 -6.65 -8.52 11.41
C TRP A 109 -5.22 -9.03 11.56
N ALA A 110 -4.23 -8.13 11.61
CA ALA A 110 -2.84 -8.48 11.87
C ALA A 110 -2.70 -9.20 13.22
N ALA A 111 -3.24 -8.63 14.30
CA ALA A 111 -3.22 -9.23 15.63
C ALA A 111 -3.97 -10.58 15.71
N ALA A 112 -5.08 -10.72 14.97
CA ALA A 112 -5.82 -11.97 14.92
C ALA A 112 -5.06 -13.08 14.18
N LEU A 113 -4.41 -12.73 13.05
CA LEU A 113 -3.58 -13.66 12.29
C LEU A 113 -2.31 -14.06 13.07
N GLU A 114 -1.70 -13.11 13.76
CA GLU A 114 -0.55 -13.37 14.66
C GLU A 114 -0.93 -14.36 15.76
N ARG A 115 -2.12 -14.21 16.36
CA ARG A 115 -2.63 -15.19 17.34
C ARG A 115 -2.91 -16.58 16.74
N LEU A 116 -3.22 -16.66 15.44
CA LEU A 116 -3.47 -17.91 14.75
C LEU A 116 -2.16 -18.59 14.31
N GLN A 117 -1.12 -17.79 14.03
CA GLN A 117 0.24 -18.27 13.83
C GLN A 117 0.82 -18.76 15.16
N LYS A 118 0.63 -20.05 15.44
CA LYS A 118 1.14 -20.70 16.65
C LYS A 118 2.68 -20.82 16.69
N ASP A 119 3.41 -20.50 15.62
CA ASP A 119 4.87 -20.63 15.53
C ASP A 119 5.52 -19.43 14.81
N GLY A 120 5.60 -18.28 15.47
CA GLY A 120 6.38 -17.12 15.00
C GLY A 120 7.23 -16.57 16.13
N GLU A 121 8.56 -16.60 15.98
CA GLU A 121 9.50 -16.03 16.95
C GLU A 121 9.07 -14.63 17.40
N GLN A 122 8.93 -14.47 18.71
CA GLN A 122 8.73 -13.16 19.34
C GLN A 122 10.00 -12.33 19.10
N ILE A 123 9.92 -11.31 18.24
CA ILE A 123 10.97 -10.31 18.04
C ILE A 123 10.60 -9.04 18.80
#